data_AF-A0AA45TVI6-F1
#
_entry.id   AF-A0AA45TVI6-F1
#
_cell.length_a   1.000
_cell.length_b   1.000
_cell.length_c   1.000
_cell.angle_alpha   90.00
_cell.angle_beta   90.00
_cell.angle_gamma   90.00
#
_symmetry.space_group_name_H-M   'P 1'
#
loop_
_entity.id
_entity.type
_entity.pdbx_description
1 polymer ?
#
loop_
_entity_poly.entity_id
_entity_poly.type
_entity_poly.pdbx_seq_one_letter_code
_entity_poly.pdbx_strand_id
1 'polypeptide(L)'
;MTPVLRSHARVWVLVLSLLSVPALAQGIPNLPSAEECWGQSPDADHDGVSDSCELQVAAAFMPTLWIAQGEKGVARRPYFAARPLNSALRTLRIFYLAAYYEDHGIPSLGIFNVFAHDGDSEFQVLDVHYADGRWYLDQAFLAAHLETACDSSGWYGYAQLEYAGAYRGAPRIYVAGNKHGSYNSKATCARGCYFTDSCSQGRQEPLDPGNQLAGRNVGSISLPLINAVTVNGQTERLWDDVEFKGWDDQGNRSNSTPYRARLVRFGF
;
A
#
# COMPACT_ATOMS: atom_id res chain seq x y z
N MET A 1 13.47 -49.26 -69.47
CA MET A 1 13.76 -49.12 -68.02
C MET A 1 13.42 -47.70 -67.62
N THR A 2 12.26 -47.49 -67.02
CA THR A 2 11.74 -46.19 -66.56
C THR A 2 12.05 -46.01 -65.07
N PRO A 3 12.54 -44.85 -64.61
CA PRO A 3 12.78 -44.62 -63.19
C PRO A 3 11.49 -44.20 -62.49
N VAL A 4 11.20 -44.85 -61.37
CA VAL A 4 10.11 -44.50 -60.45
C VAL A 4 10.61 -43.42 -59.49
N LEU A 5 10.08 -42.21 -59.60
CA LEU A 5 10.28 -41.13 -58.63
C LEU A 5 9.38 -41.36 -57.41
N ARG A 6 9.97 -41.65 -56.25
CA ARG A 6 9.28 -41.69 -54.95
C ARG A 6 9.19 -40.28 -54.38
N SER A 7 7.97 -39.75 -54.25
CA SER A 7 7.70 -38.48 -53.55
C SER A 7 7.75 -38.69 -52.04
N HIS A 8 8.68 -38.04 -51.36
CA HIS A 8 8.68 -37.93 -49.90
C HIS A 8 7.75 -36.78 -49.48
N ALA A 9 6.52 -37.11 -49.06
CA ALA A 9 5.66 -36.17 -48.36
C ALA A 9 6.24 -35.90 -46.97
N ARG A 10 6.78 -34.70 -46.75
CA ARG A 10 7.19 -34.22 -45.42
C ARG A 10 5.96 -33.72 -44.69
N VAL A 11 5.48 -34.52 -43.74
CA VAL A 11 4.46 -34.11 -42.76
C VAL A 11 5.14 -33.15 -41.79
N TRP A 12 4.79 -31.86 -41.88
CA TRP A 12 5.11 -30.87 -40.86
C TRP A 12 4.15 -31.08 -39.69
N VAL A 13 4.62 -31.75 -38.64
CA VAL A 13 3.91 -31.79 -37.36
C VAL A 13 4.11 -30.42 -36.70
N LEU A 14 3.08 -29.58 -36.76
CA LEU A 14 3.03 -28.34 -36.00
C LEU A 14 2.85 -28.72 -34.52
N VAL A 15 3.94 -28.69 -33.74
CA VAL A 15 3.87 -28.84 -32.29
C VAL A 15 3.32 -27.52 -31.74
N LEU A 16 1.99 -27.43 -31.56
CA LEU A 16 1.40 -26.43 -30.69
C LEU A 16 1.86 -26.73 -29.25
N SER A 17 2.94 -26.08 -28.84
CA SER A 17 3.31 -26.02 -27.43
C SER A 17 2.24 -25.20 -26.71
N LEU A 18 1.25 -25.90 -26.14
CA LEU A 18 0.40 -25.39 -25.06
C LEU A 18 1.30 -25.18 -23.84
N LEU A 19 2.10 -24.10 -23.88
CA LEU A 19 2.64 -23.50 -22.67
C LEU A 19 1.44 -22.87 -21.99
N SER A 20 0.71 -23.67 -21.21
CA SER A 20 -0.15 -23.17 -20.16
C SER A 20 0.77 -22.44 -19.18
N VAL A 21 1.04 -21.17 -19.47
CA VAL A 21 1.55 -20.24 -18.48
C VAL A 21 0.60 -20.41 -17.30
N PRO A 22 1.07 -20.75 -16.09
CA PRO A 22 0.17 -20.82 -14.95
C PRO A 22 -0.55 -19.48 -14.92
N ALA A 23 -1.87 -19.53 -15.10
CA ALA A 23 -2.70 -18.36 -14.99
C ALA A 23 -2.53 -17.91 -13.55
N LEU A 24 -1.58 -16.99 -13.32
CA LEU A 24 -1.43 -16.30 -12.05
C LEU A 24 -2.83 -15.80 -11.76
N ALA A 25 -3.46 -16.30 -10.68
CA ALA A 25 -4.80 -15.88 -10.33
C ALA A 25 -4.78 -14.35 -10.24
N GLN A 26 -5.45 -13.70 -11.19
CA GLN A 26 -5.43 -12.25 -11.35
C GLN A 26 -6.49 -11.66 -10.45
N GLY A 27 -6.12 -10.64 -9.67
CA GLY A 27 -7.04 -9.95 -8.77
C GLY A 27 -7.58 -10.82 -7.65
N ILE A 28 -8.46 -10.24 -6.84
CA ILE A 28 -9.07 -10.86 -5.67
C ILE A 28 -10.56 -11.14 -5.98
N PRO A 29 -10.98 -12.42 -5.99
CA PRO A 29 -12.39 -12.80 -6.11
C PRO A 29 -13.10 -12.75 -4.75
N ASN A 30 -14.42 -12.98 -4.75
CA ASN A 30 -15.24 -13.13 -3.53
C ASN A 30 -15.23 -11.91 -2.59
N LEU A 31 -15.06 -10.72 -3.17
CA LEU A 31 -15.32 -9.45 -2.50
C LEU A 31 -16.65 -8.89 -3.01
N PRO A 32 -17.22 -7.87 -2.34
CA PRO A 32 -18.41 -7.19 -2.83
C PRO A 32 -18.25 -6.76 -4.28
N SER A 33 -19.30 -6.95 -5.05
CA SER A 33 -19.42 -6.41 -6.41
C SER A 33 -19.43 -4.89 -6.41
N ALA A 34 -19.17 -4.30 -7.57
CA ALA A 34 -19.34 -2.85 -7.74
C ALA A 34 -20.76 -2.41 -7.36
N GLU A 35 -21.78 -3.14 -7.78
CA GLU A 35 -23.17 -2.83 -7.51
C GLU A 35 -23.50 -2.83 -6.01
N GLU A 36 -22.87 -3.71 -5.23
CA GLU A 36 -22.98 -3.71 -3.76
C GLU A 36 -22.23 -2.53 -3.13
N CYS A 37 -21.08 -2.14 -3.69
CA CYS A 37 -20.28 -1.01 -3.20
C CYS A 37 -20.99 0.33 -3.35
N TRP A 38 -21.62 0.58 -4.51
CA TRP A 38 -22.35 1.82 -4.82
C TRP A 38 -23.87 1.70 -4.58
N GLY A 39 -24.30 0.66 -3.88
CA GLY A 39 -25.70 0.37 -3.60
C GLY A 39 -26.29 1.18 -2.44
N GLN A 40 -27.55 0.93 -2.11
CA GLN A 40 -28.21 1.49 -0.92
C GLN A 40 -27.76 0.69 0.31
N SER A 41 -26.63 1.08 0.90
CA SER A 41 -26.09 0.50 2.13
C SER A 41 -25.55 1.62 3.02
N PRO A 42 -25.31 1.38 4.32
CA PRO A 42 -24.69 2.38 5.19
C PRO A 42 -23.36 2.87 4.60
N ASP A 43 -23.21 4.19 4.58
CA ASP A 43 -22.08 4.97 4.10
C ASP A 43 -21.97 6.10 5.12
N ALA A 44 -21.07 5.95 6.08
CA ALA A 44 -21.02 6.78 7.28
C ALA A 44 -20.34 8.12 7.02
N ASP A 45 -19.43 8.20 6.05
CA ASP A 45 -18.72 9.41 5.65
C ASP A 45 -19.28 10.08 4.38
N HIS A 46 -20.39 9.53 3.86
CA HIS A 46 -21.23 10.06 2.78
C HIS A 46 -20.47 10.26 1.47
N ASP A 47 -19.51 9.39 1.19
CA ASP A 47 -18.62 9.52 0.04
C ASP A 47 -19.13 8.78 -1.22
N GLY A 48 -20.20 8.00 -1.06
CA GLY A 48 -20.89 7.24 -2.09
C GLY A 48 -20.50 5.77 -2.17
N VAL A 49 -19.67 5.26 -1.25
CA VAL A 49 -19.31 3.84 -1.14
C VAL A 49 -19.75 3.31 0.22
N SER A 50 -20.34 2.11 0.24
CA SER A 50 -20.80 1.55 1.51
C SER A 50 -19.66 1.16 2.45
N ASP A 51 -19.83 1.40 3.75
CA ASP A 51 -18.86 1.09 4.82
C ASP A 51 -18.35 -0.37 4.72
N SER A 52 -19.28 -1.27 4.40
CA SER A 52 -19.00 -2.69 4.26
C SER A 52 -18.13 -3.03 3.06
N CYS A 53 -18.29 -2.30 1.94
CA CYS A 53 -17.45 -2.47 0.77
C CYS A 53 -16.07 -1.88 1.03
N GLU A 54 -16.01 -0.66 1.56
CA GLU A 54 -14.75 -0.01 1.92
C GLU A 54 -13.89 -0.92 2.78
N LEU A 55 -14.44 -1.44 3.88
CA LEU A 55 -13.73 -2.32 4.80
C LEU A 55 -13.29 -3.63 4.12
N GLN A 56 -14.16 -4.28 3.35
CA GLN A 56 -13.83 -5.57 2.73
C GLN A 56 -12.75 -5.43 1.66
N VAL A 57 -12.84 -4.39 0.83
CA VAL A 57 -11.85 -4.11 -0.21
C VAL A 57 -10.53 -3.66 0.44
N ALA A 58 -10.57 -2.76 1.44
CA ALA A 58 -9.38 -2.32 2.16
C ALA A 58 -8.70 -3.47 2.94
N ALA A 59 -9.45 -4.36 3.57
CA ALA A 59 -8.88 -5.53 4.23
C ALA A 59 -8.24 -6.50 3.23
N ALA A 60 -8.87 -6.71 2.07
CA ALA A 60 -8.37 -7.63 1.05
C ALA A 60 -7.12 -7.14 0.31
N PHE A 61 -7.02 -5.83 0.07
CA PHE A 61 -5.86 -5.19 -0.56
C PHE A 61 -4.79 -4.72 0.42
N MET A 62 -4.99 -4.97 1.72
CA MET A 62 -4.06 -4.57 2.76
C MET A 62 -2.64 -5.07 2.44
N PRO A 63 -1.65 -4.17 2.30
CA PRO A 63 -0.32 -4.58 1.87
C PRO A 63 0.34 -5.57 2.84
N THR A 64 1.16 -6.46 2.27
CA THR A 64 2.13 -7.23 3.04
C THR A 64 3.43 -6.47 3.09
N LEU A 65 3.91 -6.14 4.28
CA LEU A 65 5.17 -5.45 4.49
C LEU A 65 6.33 -6.43 4.50
N TRP A 66 7.39 -6.11 3.77
CA TRP A 66 8.71 -6.69 3.96
C TRP A 66 9.48 -5.80 4.92
N ILE A 67 9.55 -6.24 6.17
CA ILE A 67 10.18 -5.51 7.27
C ILE A 67 11.60 -6.02 7.46
N ALA A 68 12.58 -5.11 7.50
CA ALA A 68 13.98 -5.46 7.72
C ALA A 68 14.19 -6.27 9.02
N GLN A 69 15.10 -7.24 8.98
CA GLN A 69 15.48 -8.00 10.16
C GLN A 69 16.14 -7.07 11.18
N GLY A 70 15.69 -7.13 12.43
CA GLY A 70 16.19 -6.25 13.50
C GLY A 70 15.58 -4.86 13.49
N GLU A 71 14.51 -4.63 12.71
CA GLU A 71 13.71 -3.41 12.80
C GLU A 71 13.23 -3.19 14.24
N LYS A 72 13.49 -1.99 14.78
CA LYS A 72 13.15 -1.62 16.16
C LYS A 72 11.78 -0.95 16.22
N GLY A 73 11.42 -0.18 15.19
CA GLY A 73 10.19 0.63 15.13
C GLY A 73 9.00 -0.07 14.49
N VAL A 74 8.95 -1.42 14.46
CA VAL A 74 7.89 -2.15 13.74
C VAL A 74 6.48 -1.90 14.26
N ALA A 75 6.36 -1.49 15.52
CA ALA A 75 5.07 -1.36 16.20
C ALA A 75 4.30 -0.17 15.62
N ARG A 76 3.03 -0.41 15.30
CA ARG A 76 2.18 0.54 14.58
C ARG A 76 0.71 0.26 14.83
N ARG A 77 -0.16 1.23 14.50
CA ARG A 77 -1.61 1.08 14.58
C ARG A 77 -2.27 1.57 13.29
N PRO A 78 -2.40 0.71 12.27
CA PRO A 78 -2.84 1.17 10.97
C PRO A 78 -4.29 1.61 10.95
N TYR A 79 -4.57 2.61 10.12
CA TYR A 79 -5.89 3.11 9.76
C TYR A 79 -6.05 3.07 8.24
N PHE A 80 -7.27 3.29 7.77
CA PHE A 80 -7.53 3.45 6.35
C PHE A 80 -8.60 4.50 6.07
N ALA A 81 -8.66 4.94 4.82
CA ALA A 81 -9.86 5.51 4.21
C ALA A 81 -10.03 4.84 2.84
N ALA A 82 -11.26 4.69 2.37
CA ALA A 82 -11.54 4.33 0.99
C ALA A 82 -12.43 5.41 0.37
N ARG A 83 -12.36 5.56 -0.95
CA ARG A 83 -13.26 6.47 -1.67
C ARG A 83 -13.48 6.08 -3.12
N PRO A 84 -14.58 6.49 -3.75
CA PRO A 84 -14.70 6.36 -5.19
C PRO A 84 -13.70 7.28 -5.89
N LEU A 85 -12.90 6.70 -6.78
CA LEU A 85 -12.08 7.47 -7.72
C LEU A 85 -12.91 7.83 -8.96
N ASN A 86 -13.63 6.84 -9.48
CA ASN A 86 -14.60 6.98 -10.56
C ASN A 86 -15.61 5.82 -10.47
N SER A 87 -16.84 6.13 -10.09
CA SER A 87 -17.91 5.15 -9.94
C SER A 87 -18.36 4.52 -11.26
N ALA A 88 -18.35 5.28 -12.36
CA ALA A 88 -18.67 4.76 -13.70
C ALA A 88 -17.64 3.73 -14.18
N LEU A 89 -16.38 3.90 -13.78
CA LEU A 89 -15.29 2.95 -14.04
C LEU A 89 -15.14 1.90 -12.94
N ARG A 90 -15.99 1.92 -11.91
CA ARG A 90 -15.96 0.97 -10.78
C ARG A 90 -14.59 0.94 -10.08
N THR A 91 -14.03 2.12 -9.86
CA THR A 91 -12.70 2.31 -9.26
C THR A 91 -12.79 2.90 -7.86
N LEU A 92 -12.01 2.33 -6.94
CA LEU A 92 -11.81 2.82 -5.59
C LEU A 92 -10.35 3.24 -5.40
N ARG A 93 -10.15 4.25 -4.55
CA ARG A 93 -8.85 4.59 -3.98
C ARG A 93 -8.88 4.23 -2.50
N ILE A 94 -7.84 3.57 -2.03
CA ILE A 94 -7.68 3.17 -0.64
C ILE A 94 -6.42 3.86 -0.11
N PHE A 95 -6.55 4.60 0.99
CA PHE A 95 -5.43 5.20 1.70
C PHE A 95 -5.16 4.37 2.94
N TYR A 96 -3.94 3.89 3.12
CA TYR A 96 -3.50 3.23 4.35
C TYR A 96 -2.57 4.16 5.11
N LEU A 97 -2.89 4.41 6.36
CA LEU A 97 -2.08 5.16 7.31
C LEU A 97 -1.42 4.12 8.21
N ALA A 98 -0.09 3.95 8.14
CA ALA A 98 0.56 2.90 8.94
C ALA A 98 0.56 3.24 10.44
N ALA A 99 0.75 4.53 10.75
CA ALA A 99 0.86 5.12 12.09
C ALA A 99 1.82 4.31 12.98
N TYR A 100 3.11 4.29 12.60
CA TYR A 100 4.15 3.73 13.46
C TYR A 100 4.28 4.55 14.73
N TYR A 101 4.62 3.89 15.84
CA TYR A 101 4.79 4.56 17.12
C TYR A 101 6.13 5.29 17.24
N GLU A 102 7.14 4.87 16.49
CA GLU A 102 8.51 5.40 16.56
C GLU A 102 9.19 5.27 15.20
N ASP A 103 10.03 6.25 14.85
CA ASP A 103 11.05 6.19 13.81
C ASP A 103 12.42 6.25 14.52
N HIS A 104 13.32 5.30 14.24
CA HIS A 104 14.62 5.23 14.92
C HIS A 104 15.75 5.94 14.14
N GLY A 105 15.46 6.44 12.95
CA GLY A 105 16.39 7.09 12.05
C GLY A 105 17.59 6.21 11.74
N ILE A 106 18.69 6.85 11.34
CA ILE A 106 19.99 6.18 11.28
C ILE A 106 20.96 6.98 12.15
N PRO A 107 21.44 6.41 13.27
CA PRO A 107 22.44 7.09 14.08
C PRO A 107 23.74 7.20 13.28
N SER A 108 24.06 8.43 12.88
CA SER A 108 25.30 8.88 12.24
C SER A 108 25.62 8.30 10.84
N LEU A 109 25.33 9.09 9.81
CA LEU A 109 26.08 9.07 8.55
C LEU A 109 26.68 10.46 8.30
N GLY A 110 27.65 10.83 9.14
CA GLY A 110 28.38 12.09 9.03
C GLY A 110 27.51 13.33 9.29
N ILE A 111 27.52 14.30 8.37
CA ILE A 111 26.80 15.59 8.48
C ILE A 111 25.28 15.50 8.23
N PHE A 112 24.76 14.33 7.83
CA PHE A 112 23.33 14.10 7.63
C PHE A 112 22.81 13.17 8.74
N ASN A 113 22.41 13.75 9.87
CA ASN A 113 21.67 13.00 10.88
C ASN A 113 20.20 12.93 10.47
N VAL A 114 19.71 11.72 10.19
CA VAL A 114 18.27 11.42 10.16
C VAL A 114 17.92 11.03 11.59
N PHE A 115 17.35 11.98 12.34
CA PHE A 115 17.09 11.82 13.77
C PHE A 115 15.88 10.92 14.00
N ALA A 116 16.01 10.01 14.97
CA ALA A 116 14.88 9.28 15.51
C ALA A 116 13.79 10.25 16.01
N HIS A 117 12.53 9.91 15.78
CA HIS A 117 11.39 10.66 16.30
C HIS A 117 10.26 9.76 16.79
N ASP A 118 9.38 10.32 17.60
CA ASP A 118 8.17 9.62 18.04
C ASP A 118 7.10 9.77 16.97
N GLY A 119 6.38 8.68 16.73
CA GLY A 119 5.45 8.55 15.63
C GLY A 119 6.10 8.56 14.26
N ASP A 120 5.38 8.04 13.28
CA ASP A 120 5.75 8.17 11.88
C ASP A 120 4.52 8.14 10.97
N SER A 121 4.36 9.17 10.14
CA SER A 121 3.21 9.36 9.25
C SER A 121 3.39 8.66 7.89
N GLU A 122 3.89 7.43 7.91
CA GLU A 122 4.05 6.64 6.69
C GLU A 122 2.72 6.15 6.13
N PHE A 123 2.59 6.17 4.80
CA PHE A 123 1.34 5.83 4.15
C PHE A 123 1.52 5.22 2.76
N GLN A 124 0.47 4.54 2.31
CA GLN A 124 0.38 3.99 0.97
C GLN A 124 -1.01 4.26 0.40
N VAL A 125 -1.10 4.48 -0.91
CA VAL A 125 -2.38 4.70 -1.60
C VAL A 125 -2.53 3.70 -2.72
N LEU A 126 -3.62 2.96 -2.75
CA LEU A 126 -3.87 1.93 -3.77
C LEU A 126 -5.09 2.33 -4.59
N ASP A 127 -4.95 2.32 -5.92
CA ASP A 127 -6.08 2.43 -6.83
C ASP A 127 -6.45 1.01 -7.30
N VAL A 128 -7.71 0.65 -7.10
CA VAL A 128 -8.26 -0.66 -7.47
C VAL A 128 -9.52 -0.51 -8.32
N HIS A 129 -9.79 -1.48 -9.19
CA HIS A 129 -11.02 -1.51 -9.98
C HIS A 129 -11.70 -2.87 -9.95
N TYR A 130 -13.02 -2.87 -10.14
CA TYR A 130 -13.81 -4.08 -10.26
C TYR A 130 -14.10 -4.42 -11.73
N ALA A 131 -13.74 -5.64 -12.15
CA ALA A 131 -14.09 -6.19 -13.46
C ALA A 131 -14.23 -7.72 -13.37
N ASP A 132 -15.14 -8.29 -14.17
CA ASP A 132 -15.29 -9.75 -14.33
C ASP A 132 -15.36 -10.54 -13.00
N GLY A 133 -16.10 -10.02 -12.02
CA GLY A 133 -16.29 -10.69 -10.73
C GLY A 133 -15.13 -10.54 -9.75
N ARG A 134 -14.16 -9.66 -10.03
CA ARG A 134 -12.90 -9.54 -9.29
C ARG A 134 -12.50 -8.09 -9.11
N TRP A 135 -11.75 -7.83 -8.05
CA TRP A 135 -11.03 -6.57 -7.88
C TRP A 135 -9.58 -6.71 -8.30
N TYR A 136 -9.03 -5.70 -8.95
CA TYR A 136 -7.65 -5.67 -9.40
C TYR A 136 -6.96 -4.41 -8.90
N LEU A 137 -5.72 -4.56 -8.43
CA LEU A 137 -4.80 -3.45 -8.24
C LEU A 137 -4.38 -2.89 -9.61
N ASP A 138 -4.50 -1.58 -9.76
CA ASP A 138 -4.01 -0.85 -10.93
C ASP A 138 -2.66 -0.23 -10.67
N GLN A 139 -2.53 0.46 -9.54
CA GLN A 139 -1.32 1.15 -9.14
C GLN A 139 -1.29 1.40 -7.64
N ALA A 140 -0.10 1.62 -7.11
CA ALA A 140 0.10 2.06 -5.74
C ALA A 140 1.02 3.28 -5.68
N PHE A 141 0.64 4.29 -4.91
CA PHE A 141 1.54 5.32 -4.43
C PHE A 141 2.23 4.82 -3.18
N LEU A 142 3.55 4.86 -3.18
CA LEU A 142 4.36 4.49 -2.03
C LEU A 142 5.12 5.72 -1.56
N ALA A 143 4.92 6.12 -0.31
CA ALA A 143 5.61 7.25 0.30
C ALA A 143 6.98 6.81 0.79
N ALA A 144 8.04 7.49 0.34
CA ALA A 144 9.39 7.31 0.86
C ALA A 144 10.11 8.65 0.83
N HIS A 145 10.36 9.23 2.01
CA HIS A 145 11.02 10.53 2.16
C HIS A 145 10.26 11.68 1.46
N LEU A 146 8.93 11.56 1.36
CA LEU A 146 8.06 12.49 0.64
C LEU A 146 8.34 13.95 1.04
N GLU A 147 8.53 14.82 0.05
CA GLU A 147 8.78 16.26 0.22
C GLU A 147 10.06 16.61 1.01
N THR A 148 11.01 15.69 1.08
CA THR A 148 12.36 15.96 1.60
C THR A 148 13.37 16.04 0.46
N ALA A 149 14.63 16.39 0.77
CA ALA A 149 15.72 16.42 -0.21
C ALA A 149 16.05 15.04 -0.83
N CYS A 150 15.51 13.94 -0.30
CA CYS A 150 15.72 12.59 -0.81
C CYS A 150 14.42 11.85 -1.15
N ASP A 151 13.37 12.61 -1.49
CA ASP A 151 12.07 12.08 -1.92
C ASP A 151 12.23 11.00 -3.00
N SER A 152 11.77 9.81 -2.67
CA SER A 152 11.75 8.61 -3.51
C SER A 152 10.33 8.06 -3.68
N SER A 153 9.33 8.88 -3.35
CA SER A 153 7.93 8.53 -3.43
C SER A 153 7.45 8.49 -4.89
N GLY A 154 6.45 7.66 -5.18
CA GLY A 154 5.93 7.59 -6.54
C GLY A 154 4.76 6.64 -6.73
N TRP A 155 4.08 6.82 -7.86
CA TRP A 155 3.10 5.87 -8.37
C TRP A 155 3.79 4.75 -9.14
N TYR A 156 3.42 3.52 -8.82
CA TYR A 156 3.92 2.31 -9.45
C TYR A 156 2.73 1.53 -10.00
N GLY A 157 2.72 1.27 -11.31
CA GLY A 157 1.70 0.42 -11.92
C GLY A 157 1.82 -1.02 -11.42
N TYR A 158 0.75 -1.79 -11.53
CA TYR A 158 0.68 -3.17 -11.04
C TYR A 158 1.84 -4.07 -11.54
N ALA A 159 2.37 -3.83 -12.74
CA ALA A 159 3.49 -4.59 -13.29
C ALA A 159 4.86 -4.25 -12.67
N GLN A 160 4.94 -3.15 -11.91
CA GLN A 160 6.14 -2.70 -11.20
C GLN A 160 6.13 -3.08 -9.72
N LEU A 161 5.06 -3.74 -9.25
CA LEU A 161 4.88 -4.18 -7.87
C LEU A 161 5.17 -5.67 -7.75
N GLU A 162 5.61 -6.07 -6.57
CA GLU A 162 5.73 -7.48 -6.20
C GLU A 162 4.50 -7.91 -5.38
N TYR A 163 4.19 -9.20 -5.41
CA TYR A 163 3.01 -9.76 -4.73
C TYR A 163 3.43 -10.94 -3.85
N ALA A 164 2.87 -11.00 -2.65
CA ALA A 164 3.00 -12.18 -1.77
C ALA A 164 1.97 -13.27 -2.11
N GLY A 165 0.84 -12.87 -2.71
CA GLY A 165 -0.27 -13.75 -3.09
C GLY A 165 -0.67 -13.59 -4.55
N ALA A 166 -1.95 -13.31 -4.78
CA ALA A 166 -2.52 -13.14 -6.13
C ALA A 166 -1.85 -11.98 -6.89
N TYR A 167 -1.60 -12.18 -8.19
CA TYR A 167 -1.10 -11.12 -9.05
C TYR A 167 -2.18 -10.04 -9.21
N ARG A 168 -1.80 -8.76 -9.11
CA ARG A 168 -2.76 -7.63 -8.99
C ARG A 168 -3.70 -7.74 -7.77
N GLY A 169 -3.33 -8.52 -6.75
CA GLY A 169 -3.97 -8.49 -5.43
C GLY A 169 -3.28 -7.51 -4.48
N ALA A 170 -3.23 -7.83 -3.18
CA ALA A 170 -2.47 -7.06 -2.20
C ALA A 170 -0.97 -7.05 -2.54
N PRO A 171 -0.35 -5.86 -2.68
CA PRO A 171 1.07 -5.76 -3.02
C PRO A 171 1.96 -6.09 -1.81
N ARG A 172 3.17 -6.56 -2.10
CA ARG A 172 4.29 -6.54 -1.16
C ARG A 172 4.92 -5.15 -1.20
N ILE A 173 5.16 -4.57 -0.03
CA ILE A 173 5.79 -3.26 0.13
C ILE A 173 7.05 -3.42 0.95
N TYR A 174 8.16 -2.90 0.44
CA TYR A 174 9.46 -2.95 1.10
C TYR A 174 9.61 -1.72 2.00
N VAL A 175 9.74 -1.95 3.30
CA VAL A 175 9.80 -0.90 4.31
C VAL A 175 11.25 -0.68 4.72
N ALA A 176 11.76 0.53 4.53
CA ALA A 176 13.13 0.88 4.89
C ALA A 176 13.35 0.73 6.39
N GLY A 177 14.46 0.08 6.74
CA GLY A 177 14.82 -0.15 8.14
C GLY A 177 15.03 1.16 8.90
N ASN A 178 14.44 1.25 10.09
CA ASN A 178 14.43 2.33 11.05
C ASN A 178 13.79 3.65 10.58
N LYS A 179 13.38 3.77 9.31
CA LYS A 179 12.83 5.01 8.70
C LYS A 179 11.46 4.84 8.05
N HIS A 180 11.04 3.60 7.89
CA HIS A 180 9.73 3.18 7.37
C HIS A 180 9.28 3.62 5.97
N GLY A 181 10.13 4.33 5.21
CA GLY A 181 9.86 4.63 3.80
C GLY A 181 9.45 3.39 2.99
N SER A 182 8.38 3.53 2.21
CA SER A 182 7.70 2.47 1.46
C SER A 182 8.19 2.39 0.01
N TYR A 183 8.63 1.21 -0.41
CA TYR A 183 9.20 0.95 -1.73
C TYR A 183 8.55 -0.21 -2.45
N ASN A 184 8.51 -0.14 -3.78
CA ASN A 184 7.90 -1.18 -4.62
C ASN A 184 8.74 -2.46 -4.73
N SER A 185 10.06 -2.36 -4.51
CA SER A 185 10.99 -3.46 -4.64
C SER A 185 12.15 -3.34 -3.65
N LYS A 186 12.83 -4.46 -3.39
CA LYS A 186 14.05 -4.45 -2.60
C LYS A 186 15.15 -3.57 -3.21
N ALA A 187 15.26 -3.56 -4.54
CA ALA A 187 16.29 -2.84 -5.27
C ALA A 187 16.07 -1.31 -5.29
N THR A 188 14.83 -0.85 -5.23
CA THR A 188 14.52 0.58 -5.08
C THR A 188 14.78 1.03 -3.65
N CYS A 189 14.37 0.24 -2.65
CA CYS A 189 14.69 0.54 -1.25
C CYS A 189 16.20 0.63 -0.97
N ALA A 190 17.01 -0.31 -1.46
CA ALA A 190 18.46 -0.28 -1.26
C ALA A 190 19.17 0.93 -1.91
N ARG A 191 18.47 1.67 -2.79
CA ARG A 191 18.93 2.92 -3.41
C ARG A 191 18.22 4.15 -2.85
N GLY A 192 17.33 3.97 -1.88
CA GLY A 192 16.61 5.04 -1.20
C GLY A 192 17.55 6.00 -0.49
N CYS A 193 17.01 7.08 0.07
CA CYS A 193 17.71 8.26 0.58
C CYS A 193 19.24 8.14 0.71
N TYR A 194 19.99 8.61 -0.31
CA TYR A 194 21.45 8.59 -0.36
C TYR A 194 22.12 7.21 -0.10
N PHE A 195 21.49 6.12 -0.53
CA PHE A 195 21.91 4.72 -0.28
C PHE A 195 21.94 4.33 1.20
N THR A 196 21.21 5.07 2.03
CA THR A 196 21.18 4.84 3.48
C THR A 196 19.99 3.98 3.89
N ASP A 197 18.99 3.85 3.02
CA ASP A 197 17.85 2.96 3.24
C ASP A 197 18.25 1.51 3.00
N SER A 198 17.76 0.63 3.87
CA SER A 198 18.00 -0.80 3.76
C SER A 198 16.72 -1.58 3.97
N CYS A 199 16.38 -2.39 2.97
CA CYS A 199 15.37 -3.43 3.06
C CYS A 199 16.03 -4.81 2.89
N SER A 200 17.17 -5.03 3.57
CA SER A 200 17.90 -6.30 3.53
C SER A 200 17.05 -7.49 4.04
N GLN A 201 17.66 -8.65 4.34
CA GLN A 201 16.90 -9.82 4.81
C GLN A 201 15.84 -9.41 5.83
N GLY A 202 14.61 -9.89 5.64
CA GLY A 202 13.44 -9.35 6.31
C GLY A 202 12.35 -10.40 6.43
N ARG A 203 11.32 -10.05 7.19
CA ARG A 203 10.14 -10.89 7.42
C ARG A 203 8.92 -10.26 6.76
N GLN A 204 8.03 -11.12 6.29
CA GLN A 204 6.73 -10.68 5.77
C GLN A 204 5.74 -10.58 6.91
N GLU A 205 5.02 -9.47 6.97
CA GLU A 205 3.97 -9.23 7.96
C GLU A 205 2.86 -8.38 7.30
N PRO A 206 1.56 -8.65 7.54
CA PRO A 206 0.49 -7.76 7.09
C PRO A 206 0.66 -6.35 7.67
N LEU A 207 0.21 -5.32 6.97
CA LEU A 207 0.23 -3.94 7.49
C LEU A 207 -0.41 -3.88 8.89
N ASP A 208 -1.55 -4.53 9.12
CA ASP A 208 -2.19 -4.66 10.44
C ASP A 208 -2.14 -6.11 10.96
N PRO A 209 -1.10 -6.49 11.74
CA PRO A 209 -0.90 -7.87 12.19
C PRO A 209 -2.00 -8.35 13.13
N GLY A 210 -2.68 -7.41 13.81
CA GLY A 210 -3.80 -7.70 14.71
C GLY A 210 -5.13 -7.93 13.99
N ASN A 211 -5.22 -7.65 12.69
CA ASN A 211 -6.45 -7.69 11.89
C ASN A 211 -7.61 -6.92 12.55
N GLN A 212 -7.33 -5.69 12.98
CA GLN A 212 -8.21 -4.77 13.69
C GLN A 212 -8.61 -3.56 12.82
N LEU A 213 -8.49 -3.68 11.49
CA LEU A 213 -8.86 -2.61 10.56
C LEU A 213 -10.35 -2.26 10.64
N ALA A 214 -11.19 -3.20 11.07
CA ALA A 214 -12.60 -2.95 11.39
C ALA A 214 -12.73 -1.85 12.46
N GLY A 215 -13.43 -0.76 12.13
CA GLY A 215 -13.56 0.41 13.01
C GLY A 215 -12.36 1.37 12.96
N ARG A 216 -11.47 1.25 11.97
CA ARG A 216 -10.36 2.17 11.73
C ARG A 216 -10.45 2.90 10.38
N ASN A 217 -11.67 3.02 9.84
CA ASN A 217 -11.93 3.93 8.73
C ASN A 217 -11.88 5.37 9.27
N VAL A 218 -11.02 6.21 8.73
CA VAL A 218 -10.90 7.63 9.11
C VAL A 218 -11.91 8.51 8.38
N GLY A 219 -12.58 7.99 7.36
CA GLY A 219 -13.61 8.68 6.56
C GLY A 219 -13.03 9.61 5.50
N SER A 220 -13.83 10.60 5.12
CA SER A 220 -13.55 11.58 4.06
C SER A 220 -13.31 12.99 4.63
N ILE A 221 -12.81 13.91 3.81
CA ILE A 221 -12.61 15.33 4.14
C ILE A 221 -13.93 16.02 4.49
N SER A 222 -15.02 15.60 3.83
CA SER A 222 -16.36 16.14 4.08
C SER A 222 -16.91 15.67 5.41
N LEU A 223 -16.56 14.44 5.83
CA LEU A 223 -17.06 13.85 7.05
C LEU A 223 -16.01 12.92 7.69
N PRO A 224 -15.03 13.48 8.42
CA PRO A 224 -14.06 12.68 9.16
C PRO A 224 -14.74 11.79 10.22
N LEU A 225 -14.43 10.49 10.20
CA LEU A 225 -14.94 9.53 11.18
C LEU A 225 -14.02 9.40 12.40
N ILE A 226 -12.70 9.51 12.20
CA ILE A 226 -11.70 9.43 13.25
C ILE A 226 -10.71 10.58 13.11
N ASN A 227 -10.89 11.64 13.91
CA ASN A 227 -10.00 12.80 13.86
C ASN A 227 -8.64 12.55 14.53
N ALA A 228 -8.68 11.90 15.70
CA ALA A 228 -7.51 11.56 16.48
C ALA A 228 -7.80 10.32 17.34
N VAL A 229 -6.75 9.66 17.80
CA VAL A 229 -6.82 8.49 18.67
C VAL A 229 -5.82 8.63 19.80
N THR A 230 -6.23 8.32 21.03
CA THR A 230 -5.32 8.25 22.18
C THR A 230 -5.12 6.81 22.63
N VAL A 231 -3.88 6.37 22.74
CA VAL A 231 -3.46 5.05 23.22
C VAL A 231 -2.40 5.24 24.29
N ASN A 232 -2.62 4.70 25.49
CA ASN A 232 -1.67 4.79 26.61
C ASN A 232 -1.21 6.23 26.94
N GLY A 233 -2.09 7.22 26.73
CA GLY A 233 -1.79 8.65 26.96
C GLY A 233 -1.19 9.37 25.75
N GLN A 234 -0.80 8.62 24.72
CA GLN A 234 -0.20 9.11 23.49
C GLN A 234 -1.28 9.35 22.42
N THR A 235 -1.27 10.48 21.72
CA THR A 235 -2.30 10.86 20.75
C THR A 235 -1.76 10.97 19.33
N GLU A 236 -2.29 10.16 18.43
CA GLU A 236 -2.07 10.26 16.98
C GLU A 236 -3.21 11.07 16.34
N ARG A 237 -2.87 12.02 15.47
CA ARG A 237 -3.80 12.98 14.86
C ARG A 237 -3.90 12.72 13.37
N LEU A 238 -5.08 12.26 12.94
CA LEU A 238 -5.32 11.79 11.58
C LEU A 238 -5.86 12.91 10.68
N TRP A 239 -6.94 13.59 11.11
CA TRP A 239 -7.58 14.68 10.35
C TRP A 239 -7.36 16.08 10.92
N ASP A 240 -6.75 16.20 12.10
CA ASP A 240 -6.47 17.52 12.69
C ASP A 240 -5.40 18.25 11.87
N ASP A 241 -5.58 19.56 11.66
CA ASP A 241 -4.64 20.44 10.96
C ASP A 241 -3.55 21.00 11.90
N VAL A 242 -3.18 20.21 12.90
CA VAL A 242 -2.14 20.55 13.88
C VAL A 242 -0.83 19.94 13.40
N GLU A 243 0.28 20.64 13.64
CA GLU A 243 1.62 20.11 13.40
C GLU A 243 1.74 18.70 13.99
N PHE A 244 2.12 17.73 13.16
CA PHE A 244 2.18 16.33 13.57
C PHE A 244 3.33 16.12 14.52
N LYS A 245 2.98 15.70 15.73
CA LYS A 245 3.89 15.43 16.83
C LYS A 245 4.00 13.93 17.10
N GLY A 246 3.55 13.08 16.16
CA GLY A 246 3.48 11.64 16.39
C GLY A 246 2.51 11.28 17.51
N TRP A 247 2.72 10.08 18.06
CA TRP A 247 1.98 9.59 19.21
C TRP A 247 2.26 10.45 20.46
N ASP A 248 3.42 11.13 20.59
CA ASP A 248 3.70 12.04 21.70
C ASP A 248 4.53 13.28 21.28
N ASP A 249 4.07 14.46 21.71
CA ASP A 249 4.76 15.75 21.56
C ASP A 249 6.02 15.84 22.42
N GLN A 250 7.11 15.25 21.92
CA GLN A 250 8.42 15.40 22.54
C GLN A 250 9.12 16.64 21.99
N GLY A 251 9.07 17.74 22.76
CA GLY A 251 9.64 19.05 22.39
C GLY A 251 11.15 19.10 22.06
N ASN A 252 11.84 17.95 22.02
CA ASN A 252 13.25 17.81 21.64
C ASN A 252 13.48 17.00 20.34
N ARG A 253 12.43 16.54 19.64
CA ARG A 253 12.52 15.80 18.36
C ARG A 253 11.84 16.60 17.24
N SER A 254 12.27 16.40 16.00
CA SER A 254 11.66 17.05 14.83
C SER A 254 10.31 16.42 14.50
N ASN A 255 9.32 17.26 14.21
CA ASN A 255 7.98 16.85 13.78
C ASN A 255 8.00 16.33 12.33
N SER A 256 7.06 15.44 11.99
CA SER A 256 6.82 14.97 10.62
C SER A 256 5.57 15.65 10.02
N THR A 257 5.21 15.33 8.78
CA THR A 257 4.03 15.93 8.12
C THR A 257 2.74 15.22 8.55
N PRO A 258 1.68 15.93 8.97
CA PRO A 258 0.43 15.32 9.39
C PRO A 258 -0.30 14.54 8.29
N TYR A 259 -1.00 13.49 8.69
CA TYR A 259 -1.84 12.68 7.81
C TYR A 259 -2.90 13.49 7.07
N ARG A 260 -3.49 14.50 7.71
CA ARG A 260 -4.49 15.37 7.08
C ARG A 260 -4.02 15.93 5.73
N ALA A 261 -2.81 16.51 5.70
CA ALA A 261 -2.26 17.07 4.47
C ALA A 261 -2.06 16.00 3.39
N ARG A 262 -1.74 14.76 3.80
CA ARG A 262 -1.62 13.62 2.90
C ARG A 262 -2.99 13.15 2.39
N LEU A 263 -3.96 12.95 3.27
CA LEU A 263 -5.33 12.58 2.91
C LEU A 263 -5.93 13.56 1.89
N VAL A 264 -5.86 14.87 2.19
CA VAL A 264 -6.33 15.94 1.29
C VAL A 264 -5.60 15.91 -0.05
N ARG A 265 -4.27 15.71 -0.07
CA ARG A 265 -3.49 15.63 -1.31
C ARG A 265 -3.94 14.49 -2.21
N PHE A 266 -4.39 13.37 -1.65
CA PHE A 266 -4.86 12.20 -2.40
C PHE A 266 -6.37 12.22 -2.65
N GLY A 267 -7.04 13.29 -2.25
CA GLY A 267 -8.44 13.56 -2.51
C GLY A 267 -9.39 12.87 -1.54
N PHE A 268 -8.92 12.43 -0.37
CA PHE A 268 -9.82 12.00 0.69
C PHE A 268 -10.43 13.22 1.33
#